data_AF-A0A2S3U5B2-F1
#
_entry.id   AF-A0A2S3U5B2-F1
#
_cell.length_a   1.000
_cell.length_b   1.000
_cell.length_c   1.000
_cell.angle_alpha   90.00
_cell.angle_beta   90.00
_cell.angle_gamma   90.00
#
_symmetry.space_group_name_H-M   'P 1'
#
loop_
_entity.id
_entity.type
_entity.pdbx_description
1 polymer ?
#
loop_
_entity_poly.entity_id
_entity_poly.type
_entity_poly.pdbx_seq_one_letter_code
_entity_poly.pdbx_strand_id
1 'polypeptide(L)'
;MENISETLRTLMNRKNLNHRYEALMTTVYQDPDVRQFLDAHQNELSSDALERSAAKLYEFCEEKRKIARHEPTQAPGYQPTLVMSNHLIDIAYQPHHKCKNSKLLTHCNSGFDQSACRKIFRRRT
;
A
#
# COMPACT_ATOMS: atom_id res chain seq x y z
N MET A 1 22.70 24.79 -34.18
CA MET A 1 22.87 25.65 -32.99
C MET A 1 21.83 25.22 -31.96
N GLU A 2 22.25 24.79 -30.77
CA GLU A 2 21.32 24.60 -29.64
C GLU A 2 20.86 25.95 -29.11
N ASN A 3 19.55 26.08 -28.86
CA ASN A 3 18.97 27.29 -28.29
C ASN A 3 19.27 27.36 -26.78
N ILE A 4 20.15 28.28 -26.38
CA ILE A 4 20.45 28.57 -24.96
C ILE A 4 19.18 28.90 -24.16
N SER A 5 18.16 29.46 -24.82
CA SER A 5 16.87 29.75 -24.20
C SER A 5 16.05 28.49 -23.86
N GLU A 6 16.15 27.42 -24.65
CA GLU A 6 15.48 26.14 -24.38
C GLU A 6 16.16 25.38 -23.23
N THR A 7 17.50 25.41 -23.17
CA THR A 7 18.25 24.77 -22.08
C THR A 7 17.96 25.47 -20.75
N LEU A 8 17.92 26.81 -20.72
CA LEU A 8 17.55 27.57 -19.52
C LEU A 8 16.12 27.27 -19.06
N ARG A 9 15.13 27.25 -19.98
CA ARG A 9 13.75 26.88 -19.64
C ARG A 9 13.67 25.46 -19.07
N THR A 10 14.39 24.52 -19.67
CA THR A 10 14.43 23.12 -19.19
C THR A 10 15.02 23.03 -17.78
N LEU A 11 16.11 23.75 -17.50
CA LEU A 11 16.72 23.80 -16.17
C LEU A 11 15.80 24.45 -15.13
N MET A 12 15.14 25.57 -15.47
CA MET A 12 14.18 26.22 -14.58
C MET A 12 12.96 25.32 -14.30
N ASN A 13 12.44 24.64 -15.33
CA ASN A 13 11.34 23.69 -15.17
C ASN A 13 11.75 22.50 -14.28
N ARG A 14 12.95 21.93 -14.48
CA ARG A 14 13.47 20.85 -13.62
C ARG A 14 13.60 21.29 -12.16
N LYS A 15 14.14 22.48 -11.89
CA LYS A 15 14.24 23.01 -10.52
C LYS A 15 12.88 23.16 -9.86
N ASN A 16 11.89 23.70 -10.59
CA ASN A 16 10.53 23.84 -10.08
C ASN A 16 9.87 22.48 -9.77
N LEU A 17 10.09 21.47 -10.62
CA LEU A 17 9.59 20.11 -10.38
C LEU A 17 10.22 19.49 -9.13
N ASN A 18 11.54 19.62 -8.97
CA ASN A 18 12.25 19.11 -7.81
C ASN A 18 11.74 19.77 -6.52
N HIS A 19 11.57 21.10 -6.52
CA HIS A 19 11.09 21.80 -5.35
C HIS A 19 9.66 21.40 -4.96
N ARG A 20 8.77 21.21 -5.95
CA ARG A 20 7.42 20.69 -5.69
C ARG A 20 7.44 19.27 -5.15
N TYR A 21 8.32 18.41 -5.67
CA TYR A 21 8.51 17.06 -5.17
C TYR A 21 8.98 17.06 -3.71
N GLU A 22 10.02 17.82 -3.39
CA GLU A 22 10.55 17.96 -2.03
C GLU A 22 9.47 18.46 -1.06
N ALA A 23 8.68 19.46 -1.46
CA ALA A 23 7.58 19.96 -0.64
C ALA A 23 6.51 18.88 -0.38
N LEU A 24 6.12 18.12 -1.40
CA LEU A 24 5.17 17.01 -1.26
C LEU A 24 5.72 15.93 -0.32
N MET A 25 6.95 15.47 -0.54
CA MET A 25 7.56 14.43 0.30
C MET A 25 7.76 14.90 1.74
N THR A 26 8.06 16.18 1.95
CA THR A 26 8.12 16.77 3.30
C THR A 26 6.79 16.61 4.02
N THR A 27 5.66 16.84 3.35
CA THR A 27 4.33 16.62 3.97
C THR A 27 4.05 15.14 4.25
N VAL A 28 4.55 14.23 3.42
CA VAL A 28 4.40 12.78 3.60
C VAL A 28 5.18 12.29 4.82
N TYR A 29 6.44 12.71 4.99
CA TYR A 29 7.26 12.35 6.14
C TYR A 29 6.80 12.99 7.46
N GLN A 30 5.96 14.01 7.39
CA GLN A 30 5.31 14.61 8.56
C GLN A 30 4.09 13.83 9.04
N ASP A 31 3.53 12.92 8.24
CA ASP A 31 2.38 12.11 8.66
C ASP A 31 2.77 11.19 9.83
N PRO A 32 1.97 11.14 10.91
CA PRO A 32 2.29 10.36 12.09
C PRO A 32 2.35 8.85 11.83
N ASP A 33 1.51 8.32 10.93
CA ASP A 33 1.49 6.88 10.64
C ASP A 33 2.74 6.48 9.86
N VAL A 34 3.18 7.35 8.93
CA VAL A 34 4.45 7.16 8.19
C VAL A 34 5.63 7.19 9.15
N ARG A 35 5.68 8.19 10.05
CA ARG A 35 6.78 8.30 11.02
C ARG A 35 6.84 7.09 11.94
N GLN A 36 5.70 6.64 12.46
CA GLN A 36 5.63 5.47 13.33
C GLN A 36 6.10 4.20 12.59
N PHE A 37 5.73 4.04 11.32
CA PHE A 37 6.17 2.91 10.50
C PHE A 37 7.68 2.95 10.23
N LEU A 38 8.21 4.13 9.88
CA LEU A 38 9.65 4.31 9.66
C LEU A 38 10.43 4.01 10.94
N ASP A 39 9.97 4.50 12.10
CA ASP A 39 10.58 4.25 13.40
C ASP A 39 10.57 2.76 13.78
N ALA A 40 9.49 2.04 13.48
CA ALA A 40 9.37 0.61 13.73
C ALA A 40 10.32 -0.24 12.84
N HIS A 41 10.62 0.21 11.62
CA HIS A 41 11.41 -0.53 10.64
C HIS A 41 12.77 0.12 10.31
N GLN A 42 13.28 1.04 11.14
CA GLN A 42 14.56 1.73 10.89
C GLN A 42 15.73 0.77 10.66
N ASN A 43 15.75 -0.38 11.34
CA ASN A 43 16.82 -1.37 11.23
C ASN A 43 16.80 -2.14 9.90
N GLU A 44 15.65 -2.17 9.20
CA GLU A 44 15.46 -2.88 7.94
C GLU A 44 15.56 -1.95 6.73
N LEU A 45 15.48 -0.63 6.94
CA LEU A 45 15.46 0.39 5.89
C LEU A 45 16.88 0.86 5.55
N SER A 46 17.23 0.81 4.27
CA SER A 46 18.41 1.52 3.75
C SER A 46 18.04 2.94 3.33
N SER A 47 19.02 3.84 3.24
CA SER A 47 18.80 5.22 2.77
C SER A 47 18.20 5.27 1.35
N ASP A 48 18.60 4.32 0.49
CA ASP A 48 18.14 4.17 -0.88
C ASP A 48 16.72 3.56 -0.95
N ALA A 49 16.32 2.78 0.05
CA ALA A 49 14.98 2.22 0.14
C ALA A 49 13.92 3.32 0.32
N LEU A 50 14.23 4.35 1.12
CA LEU A 50 13.30 5.46 1.35
C LEU A 50 13.01 6.24 0.06
N GLU A 51 14.05 6.55 -0.72
CA GLU A 51 13.90 7.25 -2.00
C GLU A 51 13.12 6.41 -3.01
N ARG A 52 13.43 5.11 -3.11
CA ARG A 52 12.72 4.19 -4.01
C ARG A 52 11.26 3.98 -3.63
N SER A 53 10.95 4.03 -2.34
CA SER A 53 9.59 3.87 -1.84
C SER A 53 8.81 5.18 -1.65
N ALA A 54 9.39 6.33 -1.97
CA ALA A 54 8.75 7.64 -1.83
C ALA A 54 7.39 7.72 -2.54
N ALA A 55 7.28 7.12 -3.72
CA ALA A 55 6.03 7.06 -4.48
C ALA A 55 4.92 6.30 -3.72
N LYS A 56 5.27 5.20 -3.05
CA LYS A 56 4.33 4.39 -2.25
C LYS A 56 3.89 5.12 -0.99
N LEU A 57 4.81 5.80 -0.32
CA LEU A 57 4.46 6.63 0.85
C LEU A 57 3.49 7.75 0.48
N TYR A 58 3.69 8.39 -0.67
CA TYR A 58 2.77 9.41 -1.15
C TYR A 58 1.38 8.85 -1.47
N GLU A 59 1.31 7.70 -2.15
CA GLU A 59 0.04 7.02 -2.45
C GLU A 59 -0.72 6.68 -1.16
N PHE A 60 -0.03 6.18 -0.12
CA PHE A 60 -0.65 5.88 1.17
C PHE A 60 -1.30 7.13 1.80
N CYS A 61 -0.56 8.25 1.84
CA CYS A 61 -1.08 9.51 2.39
C CYS A 61 -2.25 10.06 1.57
N GLU A 62 -2.20 9.97 0.24
CA GLU A 62 -3.31 10.38 -0.64
C GLU A 62 -4.56 9.54 -0.41
N GLU A 63 -4.45 8.21 -0.38
CA GLU A 63 -5.61 7.33 -0.14
C GLU A 63 -6.19 7.57 1.26
N LYS A 64 -5.35 7.77 2.28
CA LYS A 64 -5.79 8.15 3.63
C LYS A 64 -6.57 9.47 3.62
N ARG A 65 -6.08 10.49 2.89
CA ARG A 65 -6.79 11.77 2.73
C ARG A 65 -8.14 11.61 2.02
N LYS A 66 -8.22 10.80 0.97
CA LYS A 66 -9.48 10.51 0.24
C LYS A 66 -10.50 9.83 1.14
N ILE A 67 -10.08 8.82 1.91
CA ILE A 67 -10.93 8.12 2.89
C ILE A 67 -11.50 9.13 3.91
N ALA A 68 -10.66 10.01 4.45
CA ALA A 68 -11.10 11.04 5.41
C ALA A 68 -12.13 12.01 4.79
N ARG A 69 -11.98 12.34 3.51
CA ARG A 69 -12.89 13.20 2.75
C ARG A 69 -14.13 12.49 2.20
N HIS A 70 -14.25 11.18 2.41
CA HIS A 70 -15.31 10.34 1.83
C HIS A 70 -15.35 10.39 0.29
N GLU A 71 -14.20 10.60 -0.33
CA GLU A 71 -14.02 10.56 -1.79
C GLU A 71 -13.85 9.11 -2.28
N PRO A 72 -14.14 8.83 -3.57
CA PRO A 72 -13.87 7.52 -4.15
C PRO A 72 -12.37 7.19 -4.09
N THR A 73 -12.05 6.11 -3.38
CA THR A 73 -10.69 5.57 -3.25
C THR A 73 -10.41 4.53 -4.33
N GLN A 74 -9.15 4.15 -4.50
CA GLN A 74 -8.78 3.09 -5.45
C GLN A 74 -9.42 1.73 -5.09
N ALA A 75 -9.59 1.46 -3.80
CA ALA A 75 -10.17 0.22 -3.29
C ALA A 75 -11.29 0.52 -2.26
N PRO A 76 -12.56 0.63 -2.69
CA PRO A 76 -13.66 0.89 -1.78
C PRO A 76 -13.86 -0.30 -0.82
N GLY A 77 -13.94 -0.01 0.49
CA GLY A 77 -14.09 -1.03 1.54
C GLY A 77 -12.78 -1.62 2.07
N TYR A 78 -11.63 -1.19 1.54
CA TYR A 78 -10.31 -1.56 2.03
C TYR A 78 -9.59 -0.34 2.62
N GLN A 79 -8.68 -0.59 3.55
CA GLN A 79 -7.81 0.42 4.13
C GLN A 79 -6.37 0.16 3.68
N PRO A 80 -5.67 1.20 3.18
CA PRO A 80 -4.27 1.09 2.86
C PRO A 80 -3.47 0.92 4.16
N THR A 81 -2.46 0.06 4.14
CA THR A 81 -1.56 -0.21 5.26
C THR A 81 -0.15 -0.33 4.71
N LEU A 82 0.82 0.31 5.37
CA LEU A 82 2.23 0.20 5.01
C LEU A 82 2.76 -1.18 5.39
N VAL A 83 3.52 -1.79 4.49
CA VAL A 83 4.15 -3.10 4.70
C VAL A 83 5.58 -3.07 4.18
N MET A 84 6.46 -3.85 4.82
CA MET A 84 7.80 -4.09 4.33
C MET A 84 7.80 -5.27 3.35
N SER A 85 8.35 -5.06 2.16
CA SER A 85 8.51 -6.08 1.12
C SER A 85 9.89 -5.93 0.48
N ASN A 86 10.74 -6.96 0.60
CA ASN A 86 12.10 -6.96 0.05
C ASN A 86 12.93 -5.72 0.42
N HIS A 87 12.90 -5.30 1.69
CA HIS A 87 13.57 -4.09 2.20
C HIS A 87 13.06 -2.77 1.60
N LEU A 88 11.93 -2.79 0.89
CA LEU A 88 11.23 -1.61 0.40
C LEU A 88 9.89 -1.48 1.12
N ILE A 89 9.41 -0.24 1.20
CA ILE A 89 8.07 0.07 1.69
C ILE A 89 7.09 -0.08 0.54
N ASP A 90 6.02 -0.85 0.77
CA ASP A 90 4.90 -1.05 -0.14
C ASP A 90 3.57 -0.82 0.59
N ILE A 91 2.47 -0.85 -0.15
CA ILE A 91 1.12 -0.65 0.35
C ILE A 91 0.33 -1.93 0.16
N ALA A 92 -0.22 -2.46 1.26
CA ALA A 92 -1.21 -3.52 1.25
C ALA A 92 -2.60 -2.96 1.54
N TYR A 93 -3.62 -3.53 0.92
CA TYR A 93 -5.01 -3.16 1.18
C TYR A 93 -5.68 -4.22 2.05
N GLN A 94 -6.04 -3.83 3.27
CA GLN A 94 -6.71 -4.73 4.22
C GLN A 94 -8.22 -4.44 4.29
N PRO A 95 -9.08 -5.47 4.35
CA PRO A 95 -10.51 -5.27 4.50
C PRO A 95 -10.82 -4.57 5.83
N HIS A 96 -11.61 -3.49 5.80
CA HIS A 96 -12.06 -2.84 7.03
C HIS A 96 -13.00 -3.79 7.79
N HIS A 97 -12.93 -3.84 9.13
CA HIS A 97 -13.65 -4.81 9.97
C HIS A 97 -15.19 -4.84 9.77
N LYS A 98 -15.78 -3.82 9.14
CA LYS A 98 -17.19 -3.83 8.70
C LYS A 98 -17.49 -4.85 7.58
N CYS A 99 -16.47 -5.38 6.91
CA CYS A 99 -16.57 -6.41 5.86
C CYS A 99 -15.97 -7.75 6.30
N LYS A 100 -16.20 -8.17 7.55
CA LYS A 100 -16.19 -9.61 7.87
C LYS A 100 -17.62 -10.11 7.69
N ASN A 101 -17.85 -10.93 6.66
CA ASN A 101 -19.08 -11.70 6.38
C ASN A 101 -20.05 -11.12 5.33
N SER A 102 -19.71 -11.26 4.05
CA SER A 102 -20.79 -11.46 3.04
C SER A 102 -20.46 -12.35 1.84
N LYS A 103 -19.23 -12.91 1.71
CA LYS A 103 -18.87 -13.75 0.54
C LYS A 103 -18.13 -15.07 0.83
N LEU A 104 -17.96 -15.45 2.10
CA LEU A 104 -17.28 -16.71 2.46
C LEU A 104 -18.17 -17.62 3.31
N LEU A 105 -19.44 -17.80 2.92
CA LEU A 105 -20.26 -18.95 3.36
C LEU A 105 -21.16 -19.56 2.28
N THR A 106 -21.16 -19.05 1.04
CA THR A 106 -22.12 -19.53 0.02
C THR A 106 -21.52 -20.36 -1.11
N HIS A 107 -20.28 -20.84 -0.98
CA HIS A 107 -19.64 -21.74 -1.99
C HIS A 107 -18.86 -22.92 -1.38
N CYS A 108 -19.19 -23.34 -0.16
CA CYS A 108 -18.64 -24.58 0.42
C CYS A 108 -19.68 -25.66 0.75
N ASN A 109 -20.95 -25.50 0.35
CA ASN A 109 -22.01 -26.49 0.61
C ASN A 109 -22.89 -26.76 -0.61
N SER A 110 -22.27 -27.14 -1.73
CA SER A 110 -22.99 -27.85 -2.79
C SER A 110 -22.02 -28.71 -3.59
N GLY A 111 -21.80 -29.95 -3.13
CA GLY A 111 -21.28 -31.00 -4.00
C GLY A 111 -20.15 -31.90 -3.50
N PHE A 112 -19.79 -31.91 -2.22
CA PHE A 112 -18.94 -33.00 -1.69
C PHE A 112 -19.74 -33.86 -0.71
N ASP A 113 -20.19 -34.98 -1.27
CA ASP A 113 -20.84 -36.11 -0.63
C ASP A 113 -20.10 -36.54 0.66
N GLN A 114 -20.64 -36.14 1.81
CA GLN A 114 -20.12 -36.52 3.13
C GLN A 114 -20.39 -37.99 3.49
N SER A 115 -20.96 -38.81 2.59
CA SER A 115 -21.26 -40.21 2.89
C SER A 115 -20.08 -41.19 2.68
N ALA A 116 -18.96 -40.75 2.08
CA ALA A 116 -17.82 -41.63 1.78
C ALA A 116 -16.64 -41.60 2.78
N CYS A 117 -16.63 -40.71 3.78
CA CYS A 117 -15.51 -40.57 4.72
C CYS A 117 -15.71 -41.29 6.09
N ARG A 118 -16.65 -42.25 6.16
CA ARG A 118 -16.84 -43.14 7.33
C ARG A 118 -16.84 -44.61 6.90
N LYS A 119 -15.75 -45.12 6.34
CA LYS A 119 -15.57 -46.59 6.23
C LYS A 119 -14.13 -47.11 6.25
N ILE A 120 -13.13 -46.26 6.43
CA ILE A 120 -11.71 -46.67 6.47
C ILE A 120 -11.07 -46.17 7.78
N PHE A 121 -11.71 -46.43 8.92
CA PHE A 121 -11.04 -46.31 10.23
C PHE A 121 -11.71 -47.19 11.30
N ARG A 122 -11.97 -48.47 10.99
CA ARG A 122 -12.30 -49.51 11.99
C ARG A 122 -11.88 -50.89 11.49
N ARG A 123 -10.57 -51.15 11.41
CA ARG A 123 -9.98 -52.51 11.45
C ARG A 123 -8.55 -52.44 12.02
N ARG A 124 -8.46 -52.19 13.33
CA ARG A 124 -7.32 -52.57 14.18
C ARG A 124 -7.85 -52.81 15.59
N THR A 125 -8.42 -54.01 15.75
CA THR A 125 -8.46 -54.90 16.91
C THR A 125 -9.21 -56.13 16.45
#